data_AF-A0A2M9CPM5-F1
#
_entry.id   AF-A0A2M9CPM5-F1
#
_cell.length_a   1.000
_cell.length_b   1.000
_cell.length_c   1.000
_cell.angle_alpha   90.00
_cell.angle_beta   90.00
_cell.angle_gamma   90.00
#
_symmetry.space_group_name_H-M   'P 1'
#
loop_
_entity.id
_entity.type
_entity.pdbx_description
1 polymer ?
#
loop_
_entity_poly.entity_id
_entity_poly.type
_entity_poly.pdbx_seq_one_letter_code
_entity_poly.pdbx_strand_id
1 'polypeptide(L)'
;MNDLMARLSEQDPARRLAPATDGEAWGHVRDELLTATGEAREARPRAVLRRRRPGRRTGIIAVSAFVLVGAGTAFAVVNDLFASYPDSVVCTSRWGADGADEVAVGPLLTGDVVEDCEVLFARAGLAPIDDPVAFSMGDTYVAPADQVPEGATILDAPVVLSAEELELHASIYDFVDGANVCRSVEDEAAWFRSELERLGLADRTTVEVTGENSAAEPCARVDGLGPSAEVSETYTVRPADDPESIFIGGHWRLAADLREQITGACLSLEEARAVADAAIATYYDDTWPTTSVVDESASCARVDASTGGNVQVTVYGPTVATP
;
A
#
# COMPACT_ATOMS: atom_id res chain seq x y z
N MET A 1 34.34 14.14 -28.45
CA MET A 1 32.86 14.09 -28.38
C MET A 1 32.56 14.06 -26.90
N ASN A 2 32.27 15.24 -26.33
CA ASN A 2 32.32 15.45 -24.88
C ASN A 2 31.03 14.93 -24.26
N ASP A 3 31.19 14.04 -23.29
CA ASP A 3 30.12 13.40 -22.53
C ASP A 3 29.22 14.47 -21.88
N LEU A 4 28.02 14.57 -22.45
CA LEU A 4 26.96 15.48 -22.00
C LEU A 4 26.30 14.90 -20.74
N MET A 5 26.24 13.57 -20.63
CA MET A 5 25.63 12.86 -19.50
C MET A 5 26.50 12.96 -18.25
N ALA A 6 27.82 12.85 -18.38
CA ALA A 6 28.74 13.07 -17.25
C ALA A 6 28.60 14.49 -16.67
N ARG A 7 28.49 15.50 -17.54
CA ARG A 7 28.32 16.91 -17.12
C ARG A 7 26.95 17.22 -16.52
N LEU A 8 25.89 16.58 -17.01
CA LEU A 8 24.57 16.66 -16.38
C LEU A 8 24.57 15.97 -15.01
N SER A 9 25.28 14.84 -14.86
CA SER A 9 25.40 14.13 -13.57
C SER A 9 26.24 14.87 -12.51
N GLU A 10 27.19 15.72 -12.93
CA GLU A 10 28.01 16.55 -12.03
C GLU A 10 27.29 17.85 -11.60
N GLN A 11 26.27 18.25 -12.35
CA GLN A 11 25.46 19.45 -12.07
C GLN A 11 24.15 19.14 -11.34
N ASP A 12 23.86 17.85 -11.09
CA ASP A 12 22.71 17.42 -10.31
C ASP A 12 22.80 17.96 -8.85
N PRO A 13 21.92 18.90 -8.45
CA PRO A 13 21.90 19.45 -7.10
C PRO A 13 21.58 18.40 -6.03
N ALA A 14 20.84 17.35 -6.39
CA ALA A 14 20.42 16.30 -5.46
C ALA A 14 21.62 15.52 -4.91
N ARG A 15 22.65 15.31 -5.74
CA ARG A 15 23.88 14.59 -5.37
C ARG A 15 24.76 15.32 -4.36
N ARG A 16 24.59 16.64 -4.20
CA ARG A 16 25.32 17.45 -3.20
C ARG A 16 24.63 17.49 -1.85
N LEU A 17 23.36 17.08 -1.80
CA LEU A 17 22.56 17.04 -0.57
C LEU A 17 22.46 15.63 0.02
N ALA A 18 22.75 14.58 -0.76
CA ALA A 18 22.86 13.22 -0.26
C ALA A 18 24.27 12.95 0.31
N PRO A 19 24.46 12.69 1.62
CA PRO A 19 25.69 12.08 2.08
C PRO A 19 25.82 10.72 1.39
N ALA A 20 27.02 10.36 0.95
CA ALA A 20 27.29 9.04 0.39
C ALA A 20 26.95 7.96 1.43
N THR A 21 25.76 7.37 1.31
CA THR A 21 25.30 6.32 2.21
C THR A 21 25.97 5.02 1.82
N ASP A 22 26.92 4.59 2.65
CA ASP A 22 27.58 3.29 2.55
C ASP A 22 26.53 2.18 2.71
N GLY A 23 26.56 1.15 1.84
CA GLY A 23 25.55 0.08 1.86
C GLY A 23 25.50 -0.70 3.18
N GLU A 24 26.61 -0.70 3.92
CA GLU A 24 26.73 -1.31 5.25
C GLU A 24 26.03 -0.46 6.34
N ALA A 25 26.03 0.87 6.19
CA ALA A 25 25.28 1.78 7.07
C ALA A 25 23.76 1.64 6.87
N TRP A 26 23.32 1.40 5.64
CA TRP A 26 21.91 1.10 5.33
C TRP A 26 21.44 -0.24 5.90
N GLY A 27 22.29 -1.26 5.88
CA GLY A 27 22.01 -2.55 6.54
C GLY A 27 21.78 -2.37 8.04
N HIS A 28 22.60 -1.55 8.70
CA HIS A 28 22.46 -1.25 10.13
C HIS A 28 21.22 -0.42 10.46
N VAL A 29 20.91 0.61 9.67
CA VAL A 29 19.68 1.41 9.87
C VAL A 29 18.43 0.54 9.68
N ARG A 30 18.43 -0.36 8.68
CA ARG A 30 17.33 -1.29 8.44
C ARG A 30 17.16 -2.29 9.59
N ASP A 31 18.24 -2.90 10.06
CA ASP A 31 18.19 -3.85 11.16
C ASP A 31 17.83 -3.16 12.49
N GLU A 32 18.31 -1.94 12.72
CA GLU A 32 17.97 -1.16 13.91
C GLU A 32 16.50 -0.68 13.88
N LEU A 33 15.95 -0.33 12.71
CA LEU A 33 14.51 -0.03 12.55
C LEU A 33 13.63 -1.26 12.81
N LEU A 34 14.02 -2.43 12.29
CA LEU A 34 13.31 -3.69 12.51
C LEU A 34 13.40 -4.18 13.97
N THR A 35 14.42 -3.73 14.71
CA THR A 35 14.58 -4.06 16.13
C THR A 35 13.85 -3.05 17.03
N ALA A 36 13.87 -1.76 16.68
CA ALA A 36 13.18 -0.69 17.41
C ALA A 36 11.64 -0.83 17.38
N THR A 37 11.09 -1.41 16.32
CA THR A 37 9.67 -1.78 16.22
C THR A 37 9.27 -2.93 17.16
N GLY A 38 10.22 -3.76 17.62
CA GLY A 38 9.98 -4.87 18.54
C GLY A 38 10.03 -4.52 20.03
N GLU A 39 10.79 -3.49 20.44
CA GLU A 39 11.10 -3.26 21.86
C GLU A 39 10.25 -2.16 22.56
N ALA A 40 9.37 -1.45 21.85
CA ALA A 40 8.62 -0.33 22.41
C ALA A 40 7.43 -0.71 23.35
N ARG A 41 7.37 -1.94 23.89
CA ARG A 41 6.22 -2.36 24.74
C ARG A 41 6.56 -3.18 25.97
N GLU A 42 7.43 -2.67 26.85
CA GLU A 42 7.45 -3.08 28.26
C GLU A 42 7.26 -1.90 29.23
N ALA A 43 6.01 -1.54 29.47
CA ALA A 43 5.61 -0.93 30.73
C ALA A 43 4.24 -1.51 31.17
N ARG A 44 4.26 -2.72 31.73
CA ARG A 44 3.09 -3.33 32.39
C ARG A 44 2.93 -2.81 33.82
N PRO A 45 1.77 -2.24 34.21
CA PRO A 45 1.33 -2.28 35.60
C PRO A 45 0.66 -3.63 35.89
N ARG A 46 1.00 -4.21 37.04
CA ARG A 46 0.55 -5.52 37.55
C ARG A 46 -0.97 -5.71 37.56
N ALA A 47 -1.37 -6.90 37.12
CA ALA A 47 -2.75 -7.40 37.11
C ALA A 47 -3.36 -7.52 38.53
N VAL A 48 -4.62 -7.07 38.66
CA VAL A 48 -5.55 -7.51 39.71
C VAL A 48 -6.63 -8.37 39.04
N LEU A 49 -6.64 -9.66 39.37
CA LEU A 49 -7.60 -10.65 38.89
C LEU A 49 -9.02 -10.38 39.44
N ARG A 50 -10.01 -10.20 38.56
CA ARG A 50 -11.42 -10.52 38.87
C ARG A 50 -12.18 -11.05 37.65
N ARG A 51 -12.66 -12.30 37.79
CA ARG A 51 -13.60 -13.00 36.89
C ARG A 51 -14.97 -12.29 36.83
N ARG A 52 -15.57 -12.19 35.63
CA ARG A 52 -16.93 -12.66 35.22
C ARG A 52 -17.66 -11.75 34.21
N ARG A 53 -17.88 -12.27 32.98
CA ARG A 53 -19.17 -12.55 32.28
C ARG A 53 -19.01 -12.36 30.75
N PRO A 54 -19.54 -13.27 29.90
CA PRO A 54 -19.54 -13.09 28.45
C PRO A 54 -20.75 -12.25 28.06
N GLY A 55 -20.51 -11.08 27.50
CA GLY A 55 -21.55 -10.20 27.00
C GLY A 55 -20.98 -9.37 25.86
N ARG A 56 -21.53 -9.60 24.66
CA ARG A 56 -21.42 -8.79 23.44
C ARG A 56 -20.76 -7.43 23.67
N ARG A 57 -19.52 -7.29 23.21
CA ARG A 57 -18.88 -6.01 22.94
C ARG A 57 -18.05 -6.15 21.68
N THR A 58 -18.48 -5.40 20.67
CA THR A 58 -17.71 -4.80 19.59
C THR A 58 -16.20 -5.02 19.73
N GLY A 59 -15.64 -5.77 18.77
CA GLY A 59 -14.21 -5.98 18.65
C GLY A 59 -13.53 -4.62 18.48
N ILE A 60 -12.72 -4.26 19.47
CA ILE A 60 -11.76 -3.16 19.33
C ILE A 60 -10.67 -3.72 18.44
N ILE A 61 -10.68 -3.28 17.19
CA ILE A 61 -9.71 -3.59 16.16
C ILE A 61 -8.43 -2.84 16.55
N ALA A 62 -7.38 -3.58 16.90
CA ALA A 62 -6.04 -3.03 17.06
C ALA A 62 -5.38 -3.05 15.68
N VAL A 63 -4.97 -1.88 15.19
CA VAL A 63 -4.20 -1.74 13.96
C VAL A 63 -2.94 -0.97 14.30
N SER A 64 -1.82 -1.42 13.80
CA SER A 64 -0.53 -0.80 14.06
C SER A 64 -0.22 0.20 12.96
N ALA A 65 0.03 1.45 13.34
CA ALA A 65 0.73 2.39 12.48
C ALA A 65 2.20 2.42 12.87
N PHE A 66 3.08 2.61 11.90
CA PHE A 66 4.48 2.90 12.17
C PHE A 66 4.59 4.36 12.57
N VAL A 67 4.97 4.62 13.82
CA VAL A 67 5.26 5.99 14.29
C VAL A 67 6.77 6.17 14.31
N LEU A 68 7.29 7.02 13.43
CA LEU A 68 8.65 7.52 13.53
C LEU A 68 8.62 8.84 14.31
N VAL A 69 9.16 8.82 15.53
CA VAL A 69 9.34 10.01 16.38
C VAL A 69 10.83 10.39 16.34
N GLY A 70 11.20 11.36 15.52
CA GLY A 70 12.58 11.84 15.45
C GLY A 70 12.78 12.94 14.42
N ALA A 71 13.51 13.99 14.81
CA ALA A 71 13.71 15.21 14.03
C ALA A 71 14.24 14.93 12.61
N GLY A 72 13.41 15.17 11.60
CA GLY A 72 13.76 15.45 10.20
C GLY A 72 14.37 14.34 9.33
N THR A 73 15.32 13.54 9.85
CA THR A 73 15.86 12.39 9.11
C THR A 73 14.81 11.32 8.83
N ALA A 74 13.68 11.35 9.54
CA ALA A 74 12.53 10.51 9.28
C ALA A 74 11.93 10.75 7.89
N PHE A 75 11.94 11.98 7.35
CA PHE A 75 11.25 12.25 6.08
C PHE A 75 11.95 11.64 4.86
N ALA A 76 13.28 11.76 4.75
CA ALA A 76 14.01 11.12 3.65
C ALA A 76 13.88 9.59 3.69
N VAL A 77 13.87 9.00 4.88
CA VAL A 77 13.66 7.57 5.10
C VAL A 77 12.21 7.17 4.78
N VAL A 78 11.22 7.97 5.18
CA VAL A 78 9.81 7.75 4.86
C VAL A 78 9.55 7.86 3.36
N ASN A 79 10.15 8.85 2.70
CA ASN A 79 9.97 9.07 1.28
C ASN A 79 10.58 7.93 0.45
N ASP A 80 11.77 7.47 0.85
CA ASP A 80 12.52 6.42 0.15
C ASP A 80 11.99 5.00 0.47
N LEU A 81 11.43 4.75 1.66
CA LEU A 81 10.84 3.44 2.02
C LEU A 81 9.34 3.32 1.78
N PHE A 82 8.56 4.39 1.94
CA PHE A 82 7.10 4.28 2.07
C PHE A 82 6.32 5.20 1.13
N ALA A 83 6.82 6.39 0.78
CA ALA A 83 6.11 7.26 -0.17
C ALA A 83 6.10 6.68 -1.59
N SER A 84 6.99 5.73 -1.90
CA SER A 84 7.03 5.05 -3.21
C SER A 84 5.90 4.04 -3.44
N TYR A 85 4.96 3.87 -2.49
CA TYR A 85 3.77 3.05 -2.70
C TYR A 85 2.65 3.93 -3.26
N PRO A 86 2.31 3.78 -4.55
CA PRO A 86 1.34 4.66 -5.20
C PRO A 86 -0.07 4.50 -4.61
N ASP A 87 -0.26 3.44 -3.82
CA ASP A 87 -1.49 3.13 -3.09
C ASP A 87 -1.55 3.59 -1.64
N SER A 88 -0.58 4.39 -1.23
CA SER A 88 -0.48 4.88 0.13
C SER A 88 -0.77 6.37 0.26
N VAL A 89 -1.27 6.74 1.43
CA VAL A 89 -1.32 8.13 1.88
C VAL A 89 -0.31 8.31 3.00
N VAL A 90 0.48 9.38 2.89
CA VAL A 90 1.44 9.77 3.92
C VAL A 90 0.82 10.88 4.76
N CYS A 91 0.51 10.56 6.00
CA CYS A 91 -0.16 11.44 6.94
C CYS A 91 0.87 11.97 7.97
N THR A 92 0.85 13.26 8.30
CA THR A 92 1.71 13.83 9.35
C THR A 92 1.01 14.94 10.12
N SER A 93 1.22 15.00 11.44
CA SER A 93 0.72 16.11 12.27
C SER A 93 1.63 17.34 12.20
N ARG A 94 2.82 17.21 11.62
CA ARG A 94 3.78 18.31 11.53
C ARG A 94 4.72 18.17 10.35
N TRP A 95 4.68 19.15 9.45
CA TRP A 95 5.58 19.27 8.32
C TRP A 95 6.48 20.50 8.49
N GLY A 96 7.79 20.30 8.53
CA GLY A 96 8.79 21.34 8.78
C GLY A 96 9.94 21.35 7.80
N ALA A 97 10.85 22.33 7.95
CA ALA A 97 12.04 22.47 7.10
C ALA A 97 12.97 21.24 7.16
N ASP A 98 12.94 20.50 8.27
CA ASP A 98 13.73 19.28 8.44
C ASP A 98 12.98 18.02 7.95
N GLY A 99 11.67 18.11 7.66
CA GLY A 99 10.84 16.96 7.26
C GLY A 99 9.51 16.86 8.03
N ALA A 100 8.84 15.71 7.88
CA ALA A 100 7.63 15.37 8.62
C ALA A 100 7.95 14.70 9.97
N ASP A 101 7.26 15.11 11.03
CA ASP A 101 7.27 14.46 12.35
C ASP A 101 5.95 13.69 12.55
N GLU A 102 5.95 12.65 13.38
CA GLU A 102 4.75 11.84 13.70
C GLU A 102 4.01 11.40 12.42
N VAL A 103 4.71 10.62 11.61
CA VAL A 103 4.17 10.13 10.35
C VAL A 103 3.35 8.87 10.60
N ALA A 104 2.21 8.75 9.92
CA ALA A 104 1.54 7.48 9.69
C ALA A 104 1.43 7.27 8.17
N VAL A 105 1.77 6.08 7.70
CA VAL A 105 1.59 5.68 6.31
C VAL A 105 0.68 4.46 6.27
N GLY A 106 -0.24 4.43 5.32
CA GLY A 106 -1.11 3.29 5.10
C GLY A 106 -1.87 3.42 3.80
N PRO A 107 -2.70 2.44 3.48
CA PRO A 107 -3.46 2.45 2.24
C PRO A 107 -4.57 3.48 2.26
N LEU A 108 -5.05 3.79 1.05
CA LEU A 108 -6.38 4.37 0.86
C LEU A 108 -7.44 3.37 1.32
N LEU A 109 -8.28 3.77 2.29
CA LEU A 109 -9.34 2.94 2.87
C LEU A 109 -10.71 3.30 2.30
N THR A 110 -10.96 4.60 2.14
CA THR A 110 -12.25 5.15 1.67
C THR A 110 -12.11 5.90 0.35
N GLY A 111 -10.89 6.27 -0.03
CA GLY A 111 -10.61 7.20 -1.13
C GLY A 111 -10.62 8.66 -0.67
N ASP A 112 -11.17 8.98 0.51
CA ASP A 112 -10.96 10.29 1.14
C ASP A 112 -9.66 10.23 1.96
N VAL A 113 -8.59 10.75 1.38
CA VAL A 113 -7.25 10.74 1.99
C VAL A 113 -7.20 11.42 3.36
N VAL A 114 -8.06 12.41 3.62
CA VAL A 114 -8.11 13.09 4.93
C VAL A 114 -8.80 12.19 5.95
N GLU A 115 -9.95 11.61 5.61
CA GLU A 115 -10.67 10.64 6.46
C GLU A 115 -9.80 9.40 6.74
N ASP A 116 -9.10 8.90 5.72
CA ASP A 116 -8.17 7.80 5.82
C ASP A 116 -7.04 8.13 6.79
N CYS A 117 -6.47 9.35 6.71
CA CYS A 117 -5.45 9.79 7.65
C CYS A 117 -5.95 9.90 9.10
N GLU A 118 -7.20 10.31 9.34
CA GLU A 118 -7.77 10.28 10.69
C GLU A 118 -7.81 8.86 11.26
N VAL A 119 -8.20 7.88 10.43
CA VAL A 119 -8.22 6.46 10.80
C VAL A 119 -6.81 5.95 11.08
N LEU A 120 -5.84 6.28 10.21
CA LEU A 120 -4.43 5.89 10.35
C LEU A 120 -3.82 6.46 11.64
N PHE A 121 -4.05 7.74 11.93
CA PHE A 121 -3.58 8.40 13.15
C PHE A 121 -4.21 7.84 14.43
N ALA A 122 -5.53 7.64 14.43
CA ALA A 122 -6.23 7.08 15.59
C ALA A 122 -5.71 5.67 15.93
N ARG A 123 -5.37 4.88 14.90
CA ARG A 123 -4.77 3.54 15.04
C ARG A 123 -3.34 3.60 15.55
N ALA A 124 -2.56 4.57 15.08
CA ALA A 124 -1.22 4.88 15.58
C ALA A 124 -1.18 5.29 17.06
N GLY A 125 -2.34 5.65 17.64
CA GLY A 125 -2.40 6.32 18.94
C GLY A 125 -1.88 7.76 18.89
N LEU A 126 -1.84 8.36 17.70
CA LEU A 126 -1.47 9.75 17.48
C LEU A 126 -2.69 10.67 17.63
N ALA A 127 -2.44 11.95 17.92
CA ALA A 127 -3.48 12.96 17.97
C ALA A 127 -3.92 13.35 16.54
N PRO A 128 -5.21 13.65 16.28
CA PRO A 128 -5.65 14.09 14.95
C PRO A 128 -4.82 15.26 14.40
N ILE A 129 -4.65 15.30 13.08
CA ILE A 129 -4.00 16.40 12.39
C ILE A 129 -4.91 17.64 12.49
N ASP A 130 -4.37 18.75 12.98
CA ASP A 130 -5.11 20.02 13.06
C ASP A 130 -5.23 20.66 11.66
N ASP A 131 -6.44 21.05 11.26
CA ASP A 131 -6.74 21.67 9.95
C ASP A 131 -6.11 20.91 8.77
N PRO A 132 -6.43 19.62 8.59
CA PRO A 132 -5.74 18.76 7.63
C PRO A 132 -6.07 19.18 6.20
N VAL A 133 -5.04 19.23 5.36
CA VAL A 133 -5.19 19.43 3.92
C VAL A 133 -4.38 18.38 3.17
N ALA A 134 -4.98 17.87 2.09
CA ALA A 134 -4.31 16.98 1.18
C ALA A 134 -3.53 17.76 0.13
N PHE A 135 -2.33 17.28 -0.22
CA PHE A 135 -1.51 17.88 -1.26
C PHE A 135 -0.67 16.82 -1.97
N SER A 136 -0.16 17.16 -3.15
CA SER A 136 0.77 16.33 -3.90
C SER A 136 2.10 17.01 -4.20
N MET A 137 3.17 16.22 -4.12
CA MET A 137 4.52 16.53 -4.59
C MET A 137 5.14 15.35 -5.35
N GLY A 138 4.31 14.57 -6.06
CA GLY A 138 4.73 13.29 -6.64
C GLY A 138 4.24 12.07 -5.87
N ASP A 139 3.73 12.26 -4.65
CA ASP A 139 2.90 11.30 -3.94
C ASP A 139 1.75 12.06 -3.26
N THR A 140 0.84 11.36 -2.58
CA THR A 140 -0.27 11.99 -1.86
C THR A 140 0.02 12.08 -0.36
N TYR A 141 -0.06 13.31 0.16
CA TYR A 141 0.25 13.65 1.54
C TYR A 141 -0.93 14.35 2.22
N VAL A 142 -1.03 14.20 3.54
CA VAL A 142 -1.93 14.99 4.38
C VAL A 142 -1.14 15.59 5.54
N ALA A 143 -1.21 16.91 5.69
CA ALA A 143 -0.55 17.68 6.75
C ALA A 143 -1.41 18.88 7.17
N PRO A 144 -1.05 19.60 8.25
CA PRO A 144 -1.71 20.85 8.60
C PRO A 144 -1.64 21.87 7.46
N ALA A 145 -2.74 22.60 7.23
CA ALA A 145 -2.85 23.55 6.11
C ALA A 145 -1.77 24.64 6.12
N ASP A 146 -1.29 25.05 7.30
CA ASP A 146 -0.23 26.06 7.46
C ASP A 146 1.19 25.52 7.25
N GLN A 147 1.33 24.23 6.97
CA GLN A 147 2.60 23.52 6.85
C GLN A 147 2.79 22.84 5.49
N VAL A 148 1.88 23.05 4.54
CA VAL A 148 2.06 22.59 3.15
C VAL A 148 3.30 23.25 2.55
N PRO A 149 4.28 22.48 2.04
CA PRO A 149 5.51 23.03 1.50
C PRO A 149 5.28 23.89 0.25
N GLU A 150 6.16 24.87 0.03
CA GLU A 150 6.11 25.70 -1.18
C GLU A 150 6.33 24.83 -2.43
N GLY A 151 5.43 24.97 -3.42
CA GLY A 151 5.48 24.19 -4.66
C GLY A 151 4.64 22.90 -4.65
N ALA A 152 4.07 22.51 -3.52
CA ALA A 152 3.05 21.47 -3.48
C ALA A 152 1.76 21.91 -4.19
N THR A 153 1.08 20.95 -4.80
CA THR A 153 -0.26 21.14 -5.36
C THR A 153 -1.27 20.74 -4.30
N ILE A 154 -1.98 21.71 -3.72
CA ILE A 154 -3.11 21.42 -2.81
C ILE A 154 -4.21 20.75 -3.64
N LEU A 155 -4.77 19.67 -3.11
CA LEU A 155 -5.87 18.96 -3.74
C LEU A 155 -7.18 19.64 -3.31
N ASP A 156 -7.84 20.32 -4.26
CA ASP A 156 -9.03 21.16 -4.01
C ASP A 156 -10.27 20.37 -3.50
N ALA A 157 -10.24 19.04 -3.67
CA ALA A 157 -11.16 18.08 -3.10
C ALA A 157 -10.39 16.76 -2.90
N PRO A 158 -10.76 15.90 -1.94
CA PRO A 158 -10.21 14.56 -1.86
C PRO A 158 -10.34 13.92 -3.25
N VAL A 159 -9.30 13.25 -3.72
CA VAL A 159 -9.37 12.42 -4.93
C VAL A 159 -10.35 11.30 -4.59
N VAL A 160 -11.66 11.53 -4.76
CA VAL A 160 -12.68 10.54 -4.43
C VAL A 160 -12.65 9.51 -5.53
N LEU A 161 -11.83 8.48 -5.33
CA LEU A 161 -11.91 7.27 -6.12
C LEU A 161 -13.29 6.68 -5.93
N SER A 162 -13.94 6.31 -7.04
CA SER A 162 -15.12 5.46 -6.97
C SER A 162 -14.73 4.10 -6.35
N ALA A 163 -15.71 3.34 -5.86
CA ALA A 163 -15.44 2.01 -5.31
C ALA A 163 -14.73 1.11 -6.33
N GLU A 164 -15.11 1.24 -7.60
CA GLU A 164 -14.51 0.51 -8.72
C GLU A 164 -13.07 0.96 -9.01
N GLU A 165 -12.76 2.23 -8.84
CA GLU A 165 -11.41 2.77 -9.01
C GLU A 165 -10.47 2.36 -7.87
N LEU A 166 -10.96 2.39 -6.63
CA LEU A 166 -10.23 1.89 -5.47
C LEU A 166 -9.96 0.39 -5.58
N GLU A 167 -10.93 -0.36 -6.12
CA GLU A 167 -10.77 -1.78 -6.36
C GLU A 167 -9.81 -2.09 -7.52
N LEU A 168 -9.88 -1.37 -8.65
CA LEU A 168 -8.89 -1.50 -9.74
C LEU A 168 -7.47 -1.32 -9.21
N HIS A 169 -7.32 -0.32 -8.35
CA HIS A 169 -6.05 0.01 -7.74
C HIS A 169 -5.53 -1.11 -6.82
N ALA A 170 -6.40 -1.71 -6.00
CA ALA A 170 -6.05 -2.91 -5.24
C ALA A 170 -5.65 -4.07 -6.16
N SER A 171 -6.39 -4.30 -7.26
CA SER A 171 -6.10 -5.35 -8.24
C SER A 171 -4.76 -5.17 -8.96
N ILE A 172 -4.32 -3.94 -9.21
CA ILE A 172 -3.01 -3.66 -9.81
C ILE A 172 -1.88 -4.05 -8.86
N TYR A 173 -2.03 -3.79 -7.56
CA TYR A 173 -1.01 -4.15 -6.58
C TYR A 173 -1.11 -5.57 -6.03
N ASP A 174 -2.19 -6.28 -6.36
CA ASP A 174 -2.44 -7.62 -5.86
C ASP A 174 -1.42 -8.64 -6.38
N PHE A 175 -0.68 -9.24 -5.43
CA PHE A 175 0.30 -10.30 -5.68
C PHE A 175 -0.30 -11.71 -5.59
N VAL A 176 -1.59 -11.85 -5.27
CA VAL A 176 -2.33 -13.13 -5.29
C VAL A 176 -2.79 -13.44 -6.71
N ASP A 177 -3.73 -12.71 -7.28
CA ASP A 177 -4.26 -12.99 -8.62
C ASP A 177 -4.32 -11.73 -9.53
N GLY A 178 -3.83 -10.60 -9.04
CA GLY A 178 -3.78 -9.29 -9.69
C GLY A 178 -2.62 -9.07 -10.65
N ALA A 179 -2.22 -7.80 -10.87
CA ALA A 179 -1.21 -7.43 -11.86
C ALA A 179 0.24 -7.71 -11.43
N ASN A 180 0.46 -8.09 -10.17
CA ASN A 180 1.79 -8.38 -9.62
C ASN A 180 2.16 -9.88 -9.65
N VAL A 181 1.49 -10.68 -10.48
CA VAL A 181 1.92 -12.06 -10.77
C VAL A 181 2.62 -12.13 -12.12
N CYS A 182 3.59 -13.03 -12.25
CA CYS A 182 4.34 -13.14 -13.50
C CYS A 182 3.46 -13.69 -14.64
N ARG A 183 3.11 -12.82 -15.59
CA ARG A 183 2.43 -13.15 -16.86
C ARG A 183 3.25 -12.69 -18.06
N SER A 184 2.91 -13.22 -19.23
CA SER A 184 3.36 -12.63 -20.49
C SER A 184 2.70 -11.26 -20.70
N VAL A 185 3.28 -10.39 -21.54
CA VAL A 185 2.70 -9.08 -21.91
C VAL A 185 1.29 -9.25 -22.52
N GLU A 186 1.08 -10.31 -23.31
CA GLU A 186 -0.22 -10.60 -23.91
C GLU A 186 -1.25 -11.01 -22.85
N ASP A 187 -0.89 -11.95 -21.96
CA ASP A 187 -1.77 -12.46 -20.90
C ASP A 187 -2.11 -11.37 -19.88
N GLU A 188 -1.13 -10.54 -19.51
CA GLU A 188 -1.31 -9.40 -18.60
C GLU A 188 -2.26 -8.36 -19.20
N ALA A 189 -2.09 -8.03 -20.48
CA ALA A 189 -3.00 -7.11 -21.15
C ALA A 189 -4.41 -7.69 -21.35
N ALA A 190 -4.55 -9.00 -21.51
CA ALA A 190 -5.85 -9.66 -21.56
C ALA A 190 -6.53 -9.64 -20.18
N TRP A 191 -5.80 -9.97 -19.12
CA TRP A 191 -6.28 -9.90 -17.74
C TRP A 191 -6.71 -8.47 -17.38
N PHE A 192 -5.85 -7.47 -17.62
CA PHE A 192 -6.14 -6.09 -17.23
C PHE A 192 -7.36 -5.51 -17.95
N ARG A 193 -7.56 -5.84 -19.23
CA ARG A 193 -8.80 -5.46 -19.95
C ARG A 193 -10.04 -6.13 -19.37
N SER A 194 -9.95 -7.41 -19.02
CA SER A 194 -11.05 -8.12 -18.36
C SER A 194 -11.38 -7.51 -17.00
N GLU A 195 -10.37 -7.02 -16.29
CA GLU A 195 -10.55 -6.38 -14.99
C GLU A 195 -11.24 -5.01 -15.14
N LEU A 196 -10.82 -4.20 -16.11
CA LEU A 196 -11.51 -2.96 -16.47
C LEU A 196 -12.97 -3.22 -16.89
N GLU A 197 -13.25 -4.29 -17.63
CA GLU A 197 -14.62 -4.66 -18.01
C GLU A 197 -15.45 -5.05 -16.78
N ARG A 198 -14.90 -5.88 -15.89
CA ARG A 198 -15.57 -6.32 -14.65
C ARG A 198 -15.95 -5.13 -13.76
N LEU A 199 -15.07 -4.14 -13.69
CA LEU A 199 -15.24 -2.92 -12.89
C LEU A 199 -16.05 -1.83 -13.61
N GLY A 200 -16.49 -2.05 -14.87
CA GLY A 200 -17.22 -1.03 -15.63
C GLY A 200 -16.37 0.19 -16.02
N LEU A 201 -15.05 0.03 -16.08
CA LEU A 201 -14.05 1.07 -16.39
C LEU A 201 -13.59 1.04 -17.85
N ALA A 202 -13.88 -0.03 -18.60
CA ALA A 202 -13.39 -0.25 -19.96
C ALA A 202 -13.72 0.87 -20.95
N ASP A 203 -14.88 1.55 -20.82
CA ASP A 203 -15.32 2.59 -21.77
C ASP A 203 -14.57 3.93 -21.62
N ARG A 204 -13.89 4.14 -20.48
CA ARG A 204 -13.17 5.38 -20.16
C ARG A 204 -11.65 5.22 -20.02
N THR A 205 -11.15 4.00 -20.23
CA THR A 205 -9.75 3.66 -20.02
C THR A 205 -9.16 3.00 -21.25
N THR A 206 -7.98 3.45 -21.67
CA THR A 206 -7.21 2.89 -22.77
C THR A 206 -6.11 1.98 -22.22
N VAL A 207 -5.93 0.80 -22.83
CA VAL A 207 -4.84 -0.12 -22.52
C VAL A 207 -3.85 -0.16 -23.69
N GLU A 208 -2.72 0.50 -23.52
CA GLU A 208 -1.59 0.43 -24.43
C GLU A 208 -0.72 -0.78 -24.10
N VAL A 209 -0.24 -1.48 -25.12
CA VAL A 209 0.65 -2.64 -24.96
C VAL A 209 1.95 -2.31 -25.66
N THR A 210 3.06 -2.43 -24.95
CA THR A 210 4.39 -2.08 -25.47
C THR A 210 5.37 -3.22 -25.24
N GLY A 211 6.19 -3.51 -26.24
CA GLY A 211 7.24 -4.53 -26.15
C GLY A 211 6.71 -5.97 -26.09
N GLU A 212 7.63 -6.89 -25.83
CA GLU A 212 7.40 -8.33 -25.63
C GLU A 212 8.34 -8.80 -24.52
N ASN A 213 7.95 -9.84 -23.76
CA ASN A 213 8.81 -10.39 -22.72
C ASN A 213 10.17 -10.81 -23.29
N SER A 214 11.21 -10.71 -22.47
CA SER A 214 12.56 -11.13 -22.82
C SER A 214 13.16 -12.00 -21.71
N ALA A 215 14.34 -12.56 -21.93
CA ALA A 215 15.04 -13.28 -20.86
C ALA A 215 15.46 -12.35 -19.70
N ALA A 216 15.63 -11.04 -19.96
CA ALA A 216 15.93 -10.06 -18.93
C ALA A 216 14.66 -9.59 -18.19
N GLU A 217 13.55 -9.48 -18.92
CA GLU A 217 12.24 -9.05 -18.42
C GLU A 217 11.20 -10.14 -18.74
N PRO A 218 11.21 -11.25 -17.96
CA PRO A 218 10.41 -12.43 -18.28
C PRO A 218 8.91 -12.24 -18.03
N CYS A 219 8.54 -11.23 -17.25
CA CYS A 219 7.17 -10.96 -16.82
C CYS A 219 6.67 -9.64 -17.40
N ALA A 220 5.42 -9.29 -17.15
CA ALA A 220 4.82 -8.03 -17.53
C ALA A 220 4.27 -7.30 -16.31
N ARG A 221 4.09 -5.98 -16.42
CA ARG A 221 3.44 -5.16 -15.41
C ARG A 221 2.51 -4.13 -16.04
N VAL A 222 1.53 -3.69 -15.27
CA VAL A 222 0.65 -2.57 -15.60
C VAL A 222 1.21 -1.29 -15.00
N ASP A 223 1.47 -0.29 -15.84
CA ASP A 223 1.75 1.09 -15.45
C ASP A 223 0.55 1.97 -15.75
N GLY A 224 0.32 3.02 -14.96
CA GLY A 224 -0.77 3.97 -15.23
C GLY A 224 -1.42 4.53 -13.98
N LEU A 225 -0.95 4.17 -12.79
CA LEU A 225 -1.29 4.92 -11.60
C LEU A 225 -0.37 6.12 -11.52
N GLY A 226 -0.97 7.30 -11.64
CA GLY A 226 -0.25 8.54 -11.43
C GLY A 226 0.18 8.70 -9.97
N PRO A 227 1.11 9.62 -9.70
CA PRO A 227 1.53 9.98 -8.34
C PRO A 227 0.39 10.43 -7.40
N SER A 228 -0.76 10.79 -7.98
CA SER A 228 -1.93 11.36 -7.31
C SER A 228 -3.00 10.34 -6.93
N ALA A 229 -2.72 9.03 -7.02
CA ALA A 229 -3.73 7.96 -6.92
C ALA A 229 -4.88 8.11 -7.94
N GLU A 230 -4.79 9.02 -8.90
CA GLU A 230 -5.78 9.21 -9.94
C GLU A 230 -5.72 8.05 -10.94
N VAL A 231 -6.90 7.52 -11.26
CA VAL A 231 -7.05 6.55 -12.36
C VAL A 231 -6.69 7.25 -13.67
N SER A 232 -5.63 6.77 -14.31
CA SER A 232 -5.25 7.29 -15.62
C SER A 232 -6.27 6.91 -16.68
N GLU A 233 -6.52 7.83 -17.61
CA GLU A 233 -7.25 7.53 -18.84
C GLU A 233 -6.50 6.50 -19.71
N THR A 234 -5.19 6.32 -19.48
CA THR A 234 -4.34 5.39 -20.21
C THR A 234 -3.43 4.59 -19.28
N TYR A 235 -3.49 3.27 -19.39
CA TYR A 235 -2.55 2.34 -18.76
C TYR A 235 -1.67 1.68 -19.81
N THR A 236 -0.44 1.39 -19.45
CA THR A 236 0.56 0.73 -20.30
C THR A 236 0.93 -0.62 -19.71
N VAL A 237 0.73 -1.69 -20.48
CA VAL A 237 1.27 -3.01 -20.18
C VAL A 237 2.61 -3.16 -20.89
N ARG A 238 3.65 -3.53 -20.15
CA ARG A 238 5.00 -3.65 -20.68
C ARG A 238 5.81 -4.76 -19.99
N PRO A 239 6.93 -5.20 -20.59
CA PRO A 239 7.88 -6.09 -19.93
C PRO A 239 8.37 -5.53 -18.59
N ALA A 240 8.62 -6.46 -17.67
CA ALA A 240 9.13 -6.21 -16.34
C ALA A 240 9.98 -7.39 -15.84
N ASP A 241 10.79 -7.12 -14.83
CA ASP A 241 11.48 -8.15 -14.06
C ASP A 241 10.49 -9.10 -13.38
N ASP A 242 10.98 -10.25 -12.95
CA ASP A 242 10.21 -11.19 -12.15
C ASP A 242 9.80 -10.55 -10.80
N PRO A 243 8.50 -10.44 -10.47
CA PRO A 243 8.10 -9.87 -9.19
C PRO A 243 8.69 -10.67 -8.01
N GLU A 244 9.02 -11.96 -8.17
CA GLU A 244 9.70 -12.74 -7.13
C GLU A 244 11.07 -12.15 -6.72
N SER A 245 11.70 -11.39 -7.62
CA SER A 245 12.96 -10.69 -7.33
C SER A 245 12.78 -9.44 -6.45
N ILE A 246 11.56 -8.93 -6.36
CA ILE A 246 11.21 -7.67 -5.69
C ILE A 246 10.66 -7.93 -4.28
N PHE A 247 9.83 -8.97 -4.12
CA PHE A 247 9.19 -9.29 -2.85
C PHE A 247 10.01 -10.25 -1.98
N ILE A 248 10.02 -10.02 -0.67
CA ILE A 248 10.61 -10.96 0.31
C ILE A 248 9.84 -12.28 0.24
N GLY A 249 10.54 -13.43 0.25
CA GLY A 249 9.95 -14.76 0.00
C GLY A 249 8.79 -15.22 0.91
N GLY A 250 8.45 -14.50 1.98
CA GLY A 250 7.23 -14.74 2.77
C GLY A 250 5.93 -14.42 2.01
N HIS A 251 5.94 -13.38 1.17
CA HIS A 251 4.75 -12.91 0.44
C HIS A 251 4.21 -13.98 -0.51
N TRP A 252 5.09 -14.70 -1.20
CA TRP A 252 4.69 -15.74 -2.17
C TRP A 252 4.07 -16.96 -1.53
N ARG A 253 4.48 -17.31 -0.31
CA ARG A 253 3.85 -18.39 0.44
C ARG A 253 2.45 -17.99 0.90
N LEU A 254 2.30 -16.77 1.40
CA LEU A 254 0.98 -16.21 1.69
C LEU A 254 0.10 -16.19 0.44
N ALA A 255 0.63 -15.71 -0.70
CA ALA A 255 -0.09 -15.66 -1.97
C ALA A 255 -0.59 -17.04 -2.41
N ALA A 256 0.28 -18.05 -2.33
CA ALA A 256 -0.09 -19.43 -2.64
C ALA A 256 -1.20 -19.96 -1.71
N ASP A 257 -1.08 -19.73 -0.40
CA ASP A 257 -2.07 -20.16 0.58
C ASP A 257 -3.43 -19.47 0.38
N LEU A 258 -3.43 -18.15 0.14
CA LEU A 258 -4.64 -17.37 -0.15
C LEU A 258 -5.32 -17.85 -1.43
N ARG A 259 -4.55 -18.06 -2.50
CA ARG A 259 -5.09 -18.56 -3.78
C ARG A 259 -5.70 -19.96 -3.64
N GLU A 260 -5.02 -20.88 -2.96
CA GLU A 260 -5.50 -22.25 -2.77
C GLU A 260 -6.75 -22.30 -1.89
N GLN A 261 -6.74 -21.58 -0.76
CA GLN A 261 -7.76 -21.72 0.27
C GLN A 261 -8.97 -20.80 0.08
N ILE A 262 -8.85 -19.72 -0.69
CA ILE A 262 -9.94 -18.77 -0.97
C ILE A 262 -10.38 -18.90 -2.42
N THR A 263 -9.54 -18.47 -3.38
CA THR A 263 -9.89 -18.44 -4.80
C THR A 263 -10.24 -19.83 -5.32
N GLY A 264 -9.52 -20.87 -4.90
CA GLY A 264 -9.76 -22.26 -5.29
C GLY A 264 -10.94 -22.97 -4.60
N ALA A 265 -11.45 -22.43 -3.48
CA ALA A 265 -12.41 -23.12 -2.61
C ALA A 265 -13.86 -22.61 -2.72
N CYS A 266 -14.09 -21.52 -3.45
CA CYS A 266 -15.40 -20.85 -3.59
C CYS A 266 -16.11 -20.62 -2.25
N LEU A 267 -15.55 -19.74 -1.43
CA LEU A 267 -16.04 -19.45 -0.08
C LEU A 267 -17.01 -18.26 -0.07
N SER A 268 -17.82 -18.15 1.00
CA SER A 268 -18.51 -16.89 1.34
C SER A 268 -17.53 -15.86 1.89
N LEU A 269 -17.95 -14.58 1.92
CA LEU A 269 -17.11 -13.48 2.42
C LEU A 269 -16.58 -13.71 3.85
N GLU A 270 -17.43 -14.19 4.76
CA GLU A 270 -17.04 -14.41 6.17
C GLU A 270 -16.04 -15.57 6.30
N GLU A 271 -16.23 -16.65 5.54
CA GLU A 271 -15.33 -17.81 5.52
C GLU A 271 -13.98 -17.43 4.92
N ALA A 272 -13.97 -16.72 3.79
CA ALA A 272 -12.76 -16.27 3.12
C ALA A 272 -11.97 -15.28 4.00
N ARG A 273 -12.65 -14.36 4.70
CA ARG A 273 -12.00 -13.48 5.67
C ARG A 273 -11.32 -14.26 6.79
N ALA A 274 -11.99 -15.27 7.35
CA ALA A 274 -11.41 -16.09 8.43
C ALA A 274 -10.17 -16.88 7.94
N VAL A 275 -10.19 -17.36 6.70
CA VAL A 275 -9.03 -17.99 6.05
C VAL A 275 -7.90 -16.99 5.85
N ALA A 276 -8.19 -15.80 5.35
CA ALA A 276 -7.22 -14.73 5.17
C ALA A 276 -6.57 -14.34 6.50
N ASP A 277 -7.35 -14.06 7.55
CA ASP A 277 -6.86 -13.72 8.89
C ASP A 277 -5.92 -14.82 9.44
N ALA A 278 -6.24 -16.09 9.22
CA ALA A 278 -5.41 -17.22 9.67
C ALA A 278 -4.12 -17.38 8.85
N ALA A 279 -4.19 -17.21 7.53
CA ALA A 279 -3.04 -17.27 6.65
C ALA A 279 -2.05 -16.14 6.99
N ILE A 280 -2.54 -14.92 7.14
CA ILE A 280 -1.72 -13.75 7.47
C ILE A 280 -0.99 -13.96 8.81
N ALA A 281 -1.70 -14.41 9.85
CA ALA A 281 -1.13 -14.67 11.18
C ALA A 281 -0.06 -15.79 11.19
N THR A 282 0.05 -16.58 10.13
CA THR A 282 1.11 -17.60 9.98
C THR A 282 2.43 -17.00 9.51
N TYR A 283 2.38 -15.91 8.74
CA TYR A 283 3.54 -15.31 8.09
C TYR A 283 4.00 -14.00 8.74
N TYR A 284 3.12 -13.31 9.45
CA TYR A 284 3.35 -11.97 9.97
C TYR A 284 2.79 -11.82 11.40
N ASP A 285 3.57 -11.22 12.30
CA ASP A 285 3.18 -10.98 13.70
C ASP A 285 2.35 -9.70 13.88
N ASP A 286 2.41 -8.77 12.91
CA ASP A 286 1.72 -7.49 12.92
C ASP A 286 1.27 -7.12 11.50
N THR A 287 -0.05 -7.13 11.26
CA THR A 287 -0.63 -6.86 9.94
C THR A 287 -1.85 -5.97 10.02
N TRP A 288 -2.19 -5.38 8.87
CA TRP A 288 -3.49 -4.75 8.72
C TRP A 288 -4.58 -5.81 8.88
N PRO A 289 -5.68 -5.49 9.59
CA PRO A 289 -6.84 -6.36 9.60
C PRO A 289 -7.32 -6.60 8.18
N THR A 290 -7.77 -7.82 7.89
CA THR A 290 -8.40 -8.10 6.60
C THR A 290 -9.64 -7.23 6.42
N THR A 291 -9.64 -6.44 5.34
CA THR A 291 -10.80 -5.67 4.89
C THR A 291 -11.78 -6.61 4.21
N SER A 292 -13.08 -6.39 4.40
CA SER A 292 -14.13 -7.21 3.78
C SER A 292 -15.09 -6.31 3.03
N VAL A 293 -15.27 -6.58 1.74
CA VAL A 293 -16.18 -5.86 0.86
C VAL A 293 -17.26 -6.83 0.38
N VAL A 294 -18.51 -6.47 0.63
CA VAL A 294 -19.65 -7.29 0.17
C VAL A 294 -19.83 -7.10 -1.33
N ASP A 295 -19.73 -8.20 -2.06
CA ASP A 295 -19.96 -8.28 -3.51
C ASP A 295 -20.97 -9.41 -3.78
N GLU A 296 -22.25 -9.06 -3.78
CA GLU A 296 -23.34 -10.01 -4.06
C GLU A 296 -23.46 -10.38 -5.56
N SER A 297 -22.65 -9.77 -6.43
CA SER A 297 -22.59 -10.13 -7.84
C SER A 297 -21.65 -11.31 -8.11
N ALA A 298 -20.67 -11.51 -7.23
CA ALA A 298 -19.75 -12.64 -7.31
C ALA A 298 -20.40 -13.92 -6.79
N SER A 299 -20.09 -15.05 -7.45
CA SER A 299 -20.53 -16.38 -7.01
C SER A 299 -19.70 -16.93 -5.85
N CYS A 300 -18.47 -16.45 -5.71
CA CYS A 300 -17.45 -16.91 -4.79
C CYS A 300 -16.64 -15.71 -4.27
N ALA A 301 -16.05 -15.82 -3.09
CA ALA A 301 -15.11 -14.83 -2.62
C ALA A 301 -13.79 -14.86 -3.41
N ARG A 302 -13.18 -13.69 -3.53
CA ARG A 302 -11.83 -13.45 -4.05
C ARG A 302 -11.04 -12.63 -3.03
N VAL A 303 -9.73 -12.61 -3.19
CA VAL A 303 -8.83 -11.98 -2.26
C VAL A 303 -7.75 -11.22 -3.03
N ASP A 304 -7.55 -9.99 -2.62
CA ASP A 304 -6.46 -9.15 -3.09
C ASP A 304 -5.50 -8.96 -1.92
N ALA A 305 -4.19 -9.11 -2.15
CA ALA A 305 -3.16 -8.80 -1.19
C ALA A 305 -2.08 -7.90 -1.80
N SER A 306 -1.81 -6.76 -1.16
CA SER A 306 -0.79 -5.80 -1.57
C SER A 306 0.23 -5.57 -0.45
N THR A 307 1.35 -4.93 -0.80
CA THR A 307 2.38 -4.54 0.17
C THR A 307 2.57 -3.03 0.13
N GLY A 308 2.29 -2.36 1.25
CA GLY A 308 2.49 -0.91 1.43
C GLY A 308 3.07 -0.64 2.82
N GLY A 309 4.31 -1.06 3.04
CA GLY A 309 4.98 -1.09 4.35
C GLY A 309 4.57 -2.26 5.26
N ASN A 310 3.36 -2.79 5.09
CA ASN A 310 2.87 -4.05 5.64
C ASN A 310 2.02 -4.77 4.59
N VAL A 311 1.75 -6.07 4.80
CA VAL A 311 0.77 -6.79 4.00
C VAL A 311 -0.63 -6.30 4.33
N GLN A 312 -1.38 -5.98 3.29
CA GLN A 312 -2.78 -5.63 3.34
C GLN A 312 -3.56 -6.68 2.59
N VAL A 313 -4.70 -7.11 3.14
CA VAL A 313 -5.55 -8.10 2.49
C VAL A 313 -6.97 -7.60 2.47
N THR A 314 -7.57 -7.60 1.29
CA THR A 314 -8.99 -7.29 1.09
C THR A 314 -9.68 -8.51 0.50
N VAL A 315 -10.75 -8.94 1.14
CA VAL A 315 -11.59 -10.02 0.64
C VAL A 315 -12.88 -9.42 0.09
N TYR A 316 -13.21 -9.77 -1.15
CA TYR A 316 -14.46 -9.42 -1.80
C TYR A 316 -15.27 -10.69 -1.98
N GLY A 317 -16.59 -10.62 -1.84
CA GLY A 317 -17.42 -11.78 -2.14
C GLY A 317 -18.84 -11.69 -1.61
N PRO A 318 -19.68 -12.68 -1.95
CA PRO A 318 -21.07 -12.69 -1.54
C PRO A 318 -21.18 -13.07 -0.07
N THR A 319 -22.27 -12.62 0.57
CA THR A 319 -22.59 -13.08 1.92
C THR A 319 -22.80 -14.61 1.95
N VAL A 320 -23.26 -15.20 0.84
CA VAL A 320 -23.44 -16.64 0.67
C VAL A 320 -22.87 -17.07 -0.69
N ALA A 321 -21.94 -18.02 -0.69
CA ALA A 321 -21.36 -18.54 -1.93
C ALA A 321 -22.35 -19.42 -2.71
N THR A 322 -22.28 -19.35 -4.04
CA THR A 322 -23.05 -20.15 -4.99
C THR A 322 -22.12 -20.78 -6.03
N PRO A 323 -21.56 -21.97 -5.75
CA PRO A 323 -20.65 -22.67 -6.65
C PRO A 323 -21.31 -23.22 -7.93
#